data_AF-A0A1Q7NMM2-F1
#
_entry.id   AF-A0A1Q7NMM2-F1
#
_cell.length_a   1.000
_cell.length_b   1.000
_cell.length_c   1.000
_cell.angle_alpha   90.00
_cell.angle_beta   90.00
_cell.angle_gamma   90.00
#
_symmetry.space_group_name_H-M   'P 1'
#
loop_
_entity.id
_entity.type
_entity.pdbx_description
1 polymer ?
#
loop_
_entity_poly.entity_id
_entity_poly.type
_entity_poly.pdbx_seq_one_letter_code
_entity_poly.pdbx_strand_id
1 'polypeptide(L)'
;PAAIGYHKQGFPNRALLDIIREHSIFVQLKKAGIHPITFANTYTQAFFDNRPRWVSATTAAVEAAGLSFNTVPDLVAGRAVYQDFTNAMLIERGETVKSRTPEEAGEVLANIVAQNKFTLYEYFITDKIGHAQDREAANRVLPMLARFIRTLLAKLDLERSTVMLTSDHGNIEDLSVRNHTLNLVPTIVWGKNRERIAARIRSLSDITPTIVGLLTSGSTDGQRD
;
A
#
# COMPACT_ATOMS: atom_id res chain seq x y z
N PRO A 1 14.65 -8.42 10.33
CA PRO A 1 16.05 -8.84 10.59
C PRO A 1 16.35 -9.14 12.05
N ALA A 2 16.14 -8.18 12.97
CA ALA A 2 16.42 -8.37 14.40
C ALA A 2 15.75 -9.63 15.00
N ALA A 3 14.49 -9.89 14.67
CA ALA A 3 13.75 -11.03 15.22
C ALA A 3 14.09 -12.40 14.61
N ILE A 4 14.67 -12.47 13.40
CA ILE A 4 14.91 -13.73 12.68
C ILE A 4 16.37 -13.94 12.26
N GLY A 5 17.27 -13.00 12.58
CA GLY A 5 18.71 -13.07 12.32
C GLY A 5 19.17 -12.70 10.90
N TYR A 6 18.26 -12.52 9.93
CA TYR A 6 18.61 -12.20 8.54
C TYR A 6 17.52 -11.40 7.81
N HIS A 7 17.81 -10.93 6.60
CA HIS A 7 16.82 -10.33 5.71
C HIS A 7 16.10 -11.41 4.90
N LYS A 8 14.78 -11.57 5.12
CA LYS A 8 13.95 -12.53 4.40
C LYS A 8 13.44 -11.91 3.10
N GLN A 9 13.94 -12.41 1.96
CA GLN A 9 13.45 -12.05 0.63
C GLN A 9 12.11 -12.74 0.32
N GLY A 10 11.21 -12.04 -0.39
CA GLY A 10 9.91 -12.54 -0.83
C GLY A 10 8.89 -12.71 0.30
N PHE A 11 8.10 -13.78 0.27
CA PHE A 11 7.01 -13.98 1.23
C PHE A 11 7.48 -14.19 2.69
N PRO A 12 6.69 -13.72 3.68
CA PRO A 12 6.98 -13.92 5.10
C PRO A 12 7.04 -15.40 5.47
N ASN A 13 8.03 -15.79 6.26
CA ASN A 13 8.10 -17.12 6.86
C ASN A 13 7.21 -17.18 8.12
N ARG A 14 7.19 -18.33 8.82
CA ARG A 14 6.34 -18.51 10.00
C ARG A 14 6.60 -17.47 11.09
N ALA A 15 7.86 -17.21 11.43
CA ALA A 15 8.21 -16.23 12.46
C ALA A 15 7.75 -14.80 12.10
N LEU A 16 7.88 -14.40 10.83
CA LEU A 16 7.35 -13.10 10.38
C LEU A 16 5.82 -13.07 10.38
N LEU A 17 5.16 -14.17 10.03
CA LEU A 17 3.69 -14.28 10.12
C LEU A 17 3.21 -14.15 11.56
N ASP A 18 3.93 -14.71 12.53
CA ASP A 18 3.59 -14.59 13.95
C ASP A 18 3.71 -13.11 14.41
N ILE A 19 4.76 -12.39 13.99
CA ILE A 19 4.88 -10.94 14.23
C ILE A 19 3.74 -10.16 13.56
N ILE A 20 3.43 -10.44 12.29
CA ILE A 20 2.36 -9.76 11.55
C ILE A 20 1.00 -9.98 12.24
N ARG A 21 0.73 -11.18 12.76
CA ARG A 21 -0.53 -11.48 13.46
C ARG A 21 -0.75 -10.59 14.67
N GLU A 22 0.31 -10.24 15.38
CA GLU A 22 0.20 -9.47 16.63
C GLU A 22 0.39 -7.96 16.43
N HIS A 23 1.22 -7.59 15.46
CA HIS A 23 1.79 -6.24 15.33
C HIS A 23 1.61 -5.60 13.96
N SER A 24 0.87 -6.17 13.02
CA SER A 24 0.60 -5.47 11.76
C SER A 24 -0.10 -4.14 11.99
N ILE A 25 0.08 -3.18 11.06
CA ILE A 25 -0.54 -1.87 11.16
C ILE A 25 -2.06 -1.94 11.31
N PHE A 26 -2.73 -2.83 10.57
CA PHE A 26 -4.17 -3.00 10.66
C PHE A 26 -4.61 -3.55 12.02
N VAL A 27 -3.84 -4.48 12.60
CA VAL A 27 -4.12 -5.01 13.95
C VAL A 27 -3.96 -3.90 15.00
N GLN A 28 -2.90 -3.11 14.91
CA GLN A 28 -2.65 -2.00 15.85
C GLN A 28 -3.74 -0.92 15.76
N LEU A 29 -4.11 -0.49 14.54
CA LEU A 29 -5.17 0.50 14.33
C LEU A 29 -6.53 0.00 14.81
N LYS A 30 -6.88 -1.25 14.53
CA LYS A 30 -8.14 -1.86 15.01
C LYS A 30 -8.18 -1.95 16.53
N LYS A 31 -7.10 -2.40 17.18
CA LYS A 31 -7.00 -2.45 18.66
C LYS A 31 -7.12 -1.06 19.28
N ALA A 32 -6.65 -0.02 18.60
CA ALA A 32 -6.77 1.36 19.06
C ALA A 32 -8.13 2.01 18.72
N GLY A 33 -9.10 1.25 18.20
CA GLY A 33 -10.42 1.76 17.86
C GLY A 33 -10.46 2.67 16.64
N ILE A 34 -9.42 2.68 15.80
CA ILE A 34 -9.39 3.48 14.58
C ILE A 34 -10.18 2.77 13.48
N HIS A 35 -11.26 3.41 13.02
CA HIS A 35 -12.14 2.91 11.97
C HIS A 35 -12.86 4.08 11.27
N PRO A 36 -13.27 3.92 9.99
CA PRO A 36 -12.96 2.80 9.09
C PRO A 36 -11.51 2.80 8.58
N ILE A 37 -10.95 1.62 8.34
CA ILE A 37 -9.61 1.41 7.78
C ILE A 37 -9.67 0.37 6.66
N THR A 38 -8.85 0.51 5.62
CA THR A 38 -8.92 -0.37 4.44
C THR A 38 -7.57 -0.64 3.78
N PHE A 39 -7.45 -1.82 3.17
CA PHE A 39 -6.45 -2.11 2.15
C PHE A 39 -7.12 -1.96 0.78
N ALA A 40 -6.81 -0.89 0.06
CA ALA A 40 -7.55 -0.48 -1.13
C ALA A 40 -7.39 -1.43 -2.34
N ASN A 41 -6.40 -2.33 -2.30
CA ASN A 41 -6.15 -3.25 -3.40
C ASN A 41 -7.29 -4.25 -3.59
N THR A 42 -7.68 -4.43 -4.85
CA THR A 42 -8.68 -5.44 -5.26
C THR A 42 -8.08 -6.83 -5.36
N TYR A 43 -8.85 -7.84 -4.93
CA TYR A 43 -8.61 -9.26 -5.12
C TYR A 43 -9.64 -9.85 -6.07
N THR A 44 -9.24 -10.85 -6.86
CA THR A 44 -10.15 -11.60 -7.73
C THR A 44 -10.72 -12.80 -7.00
N GLN A 45 -11.87 -13.32 -7.45
CA GLN A 45 -12.44 -14.54 -6.88
C GLN A 45 -11.46 -15.72 -6.99
N ALA A 46 -10.73 -15.79 -8.12
CA ALA A 46 -9.71 -16.81 -8.36
C ALA A 46 -8.60 -16.85 -7.29
N PHE A 47 -8.27 -15.72 -6.65
CA PHE A 47 -7.33 -15.69 -5.53
C PHE A 47 -7.87 -16.48 -4.33
N PHE A 48 -9.17 -16.39 -4.03
CA PHE A 48 -9.76 -17.09 -2.89
C PHE A 48 -10.00 -18.56 -3.20
N ASP A 49 -10.48 -18.86 -4.41
CA ASP A 49 -10.71 -20.23 -4.86
C ASP A 49 -9.41 -21.04 -4.93
N ASN A 50 -8.31 -20.38 -5.33
CA ASN A 50 -6.98 -20.98 -5.50
C ASN A 50 -5.95 -20.31 -4.58
N ARG A 51 -6.29 -20.14 -3.31
CA ARG A 51 -5.46 -19.39 -2.36
C ARG A 51 -4.02 -19.91 -2.37
N PRO A 52 -3.04 -19.07 -2.72
CA PRO A 52 -1.64 -19.47 -2.71
C PRO A 52 -1.20 -19.92 -1.31
N ARG A 53 -0.29 -20.92 -1.27
CA ARG A 53 0.35 -21.36 -0.03
C ARG A 53 1.06 -20.20 0.68
N TRP A 54 1.67 -19.31 -0.11
CA TRP A 54 2.42 -18.15 0.37
C TRP A 54 1.72 -16.87 -0.09
N VAL A 55 1.50 -15.95 0.84
CA VAL A 55 0.83 -14.66 0.60
C VAL A 55 1.73 -13.50 0.99
N SER A 56 1.48 -12.30 0.46
CA SER A 56 2.27 -11.11 0.80
C SER A 56 2.12 -10.74 2.28
N ALA A 57 3.08 -9.97 2.80
CA ALA A 57 2.98 -9.43 4.16
C ALA A 57 1.70 -8.61 4.35
N THR A 58 1.29 -7.86 3.31
CA THR A 58 0.07 -7.05 3.31
C THR A 58 -1.19 -7.89 3.32
N THR A 59 -1.28 -8.97 2.52
CA THR A 59 -2.39 -9.93 2.61
C THR A 59 -2.48 -10.53 4.01
N ALA A 60 -1.36 -11.02 4.57
CA ALA A 60 -1.34 -11.57 5.91
C ALA A 60 -1.73 -10.55 6.99
N ALA A 61 -1.40 -9.26 6.80
CA ALA A 61 -1.79 -8.19 7.70
C ALA A 61 -3.31 -7.90 7.68
N VAL A 62 -3.94 -7.97 6.51
CA VAL A 62 -5.40 -7.84 6.35
C VAL A 62 -6.11 -9.00 7.05
N GLU A 63 -5.65 -10.24 6.81
CA GLU A 63 -6.18 -11.45 7.48
C GLU A 63 -6.02 -11.37 9.00
N ALA A 64 -4.84 -10.99 9.48
CA ALA A 64 -4.54 -10.85 10.91
C ALA A 64 -5.47 -9.87 11.63
N ALA A 65 -5.85 -8.78 10.96
CA ALA A 65 -6.78 -7.80 11.50
C ALA A 65 -8.25 -8.21 11.34
N GLY A 66 -8.55 -9.29 10.61
CA GLY A 66 -9.90 -9.71 10.27
C GLY A 66 -10.65 -8.63 9.49
N LEU A 67 -9.96 -7.97 8.56
CA LEU A 67 -10.57 -7.02 7.63
C LEU A 67 -11.14 -7.76 6.42
N SER A 68 -12.21 -7.20 5.84
CA SER A 68 -12.73 -7.69 4.56
C SER A 68 -11.77 -7.31 3.43
N PHE A 69 -11.56 -8.25 2.50
CA PHE A 69 -10.88 -7.97 1.25
C PHE A 69 -11.80 -7.26 0.27
N ASN A 70 -11.25 -6.28 -0.46
CA ASN A 70 -11.96 -5.68 -1.58
C ASN A 70 -11.94 -6.62 -2.78
N THR A 71 -13.08 -6.78 -3.44
CA THR A 71 -13.27 -7.69 -4.57
C THR A 71 -13.54 -6.94 -5.89
N VAL A 72 -13.62 -7.67 -7.00
CA VAL A 72 -13.98 -7.08 -8.31
C VAL A 72 -15.30 -6.28 -8.26
N PRO A 73 -16.37 -6.75 -7.59
CA PRO A 73 -17.55 -5.93 -7.32
C PRO A 73 -17.27 -4.60 -6.61
N ASP A 74 -16.37 -4.57 -5.63
CA ASP A 74 -15.98 -3.32 -4.95
C ASP A 74 -15.22 -2.39 -5.88
N LEU A 75 -14.35 -2.94 -6.73
CA LEU A 75 -13.66 -2.19 -7.77
C LEU A 75 -14.64 -1.56 -8.75
N VAL A 76 -15.63 -2.32 -9.24
CA VAL A 76 -16.67 -1.83 -10.16
C VAL A 76 -17.48 -0.70 -9.51
N ALA A 77 -17.74 -0.80 -8.20
CA ALA A 77 -18.42 0.23 -7.43
C ALA A 77 -17.54 1.40 -6.99
N GLY A 78 -16.27 1.47 -7.44
CA GLY A 78 -15.36 2.57 -7.09
C GLY A 78 -14.85 2.56 -5.65
N ARG A 79 -14.92 1.41 -4.96
CA ARG A 79 -14.43 1.22 -3.59
C ARG A 79 -13.06 0.53 -3.50
N ALA A 80 -12.48 0.18 -4.65
CA ALA A 80 -11.18 -0.49 -4.71
C ALA A 80 -10.42 -0.19 -6.00
N VAL A 81 -9.10 -0.33 -5.92
CA VAL A 81 -8.16 -0.10 -7.04
C VAL A 81 -7.32 -1.36 -7.21
N TYR A 82 -7.23 -1.90 -8.42
CA TYR A 82 -6.38 -3.08 -8.64
C TYR A 82 -4.89 -2.72 -8.54
N GLN A 83 -4.04 -3.73 -8.36
CA GLN A 83 -2.58 -3.55 -8.24
C GLN A 83 -1.92 -2.82 -9.43
N ASP A 84 -2.51 -2.86 -10.62
CA ASP A 84 -2.00 -2.13 -11.80
C ASP A 84 -2.68 -0.78 -12.03
N PHE A 85 -3.61 -0.41 -11.14
CA PHE A 85 -4.50 0.76 -11.12
C PHE A 85 -5.38 0.98 -12.37
N THR A 86 -4.98 0.50 -13.54
CA THR A 86 -5.67 0.67 -14.83
C THR A 86 -6.69 -0.43 -15.12
N ASN A 87 -6.67 -1.53 -14.37
CA ASN A 87 -7.45 -2.75 -14.62
C ASN A 87 -7.04 -3.52 -15.88
N ALA A 88 -5.94 -3.15 -16.56
CA ALA A 88 -5.46 -3.83 -17.76
C ALA A 88 -5.23 -5.33 -17.50
N MET A 89 -4.56 -5.65 -16.39
CA MET A 89 -4.28 -7.02 -15.97
C MET A 89 -5.53 -7.81 -15.56
N LEU A 90 -6.62 -7.15 -15.15
CA LEU A 90 -7.91 -7.82 -14.90
C LEU A 90 -8.57 -8.20 -16.23
N ILE A 91 -8.59 -7.26 -17.17
CA ILE A 91 -9.16 -7.46 -18.50
C ILE A 91 -8.42 -8.58 -19.25
N GLU A 92 -7.09 -8.58 -19.20
CA GLU A 92 -6.26 -9.66 -19.77
C GLU A 92 -6.58 -11.04 -19.18
N ARG A 93 -7.06 -11.09 -17.94
CA ARG A 93 -7.47 -12.33 -17.25
C ARG A 93 -8.94 -12.69 -17.46
N GLY A 94 -9.66 -11.93 -18.28
CA GLY A 94 -11.05 -12.19 -18.62
C GLY A 94 -12.08 -11.59 -17.67
N GLU A 95 -11.68 -10.71 -16.75
CA GLU A 95 -12.61 -10.01 -15.86
C GLU A 95 -13.36 -8.90 -16.63
N THR A 96 -14.68 -8.84 -16.46
CA THR A 96 -15.52 -7.83 -17.12
C THR A 96 -15.51 -6.52 -16.35
N VAL A 97 -14.42 -5.76 -16.49
CA VAL A 97 -14.24 -4.43 -15.87
C VAL A 97 -13.85 -3.38 -16.90
N LYS A 98 -14.16 -2.11 -16.62
CA LYS A 98 -13.74 -0.99 -17.47
C LYS A 98 -12.26 -0.69 -17.22
N SER A 99 -11.49 -0.44 -18.28
CA SER A 99 -10.14 0.12 -18.16
C SER A 99 -10.20 1.50 -17.50
N ARG A 100 -9.13 1.86 -16.78
CA ARG A 100 -8.94 3.18 -16.19
C ARG A 100 -7.66 3.80 -16.71
N THR A 101 -7.70 5.11 -16.92
CA THR A 101 -6.53 5.97 -16.97
C THR A 101 -5.89 6.10 -15.59
N PRO A 102 -4.60 6.47 -15.49
CA PRO A 102 -3.98 6.82 -14.22
C PRO A 102 -4.76 7.88 -13.43
N GLU A 103 -5.36 8.84 -14.12
CA GLU A 103 -6.16 9.91 -13.52
C GLU A 103 -7.44 9.37 -12.89
N GLU A 104 -8.22 8.58 -13.62
CA GLU A 104 -9.45 7.96 -13.09
C GLU A 104 -9.14 7.07 -11.88
N ALA A 105 -8.04 6.32 -11.93
CA ALA A 105 -7.62 5.50 -10.80
C ALA A 105 -7.22 6.35 -9.58
N GLY A 106 -6.52 7.47 -9.80
CA GLY A 106 -6.13 8.40 -8.74
C GLY A 106 -7.35 9.05 -8.09
N GLU A 107 -8.38 9.39 -8.87
CA GLU A 107 -9.66 9.88 -8.36
C GLU A 107 -10.39 8.83 -7.53
N VAL A 108 -10.43 7.58 -7.99
CA VAL A 108 -11.01 6.47 -7.21
C VAL A 108 -10.28 6.30 -5.88
N LEU A 109 -8.95 6.29 -5.87
CA LEU A 109 -8.19 6.17 -4.62
C LEU A 109 -8.43 7.37 -3.68
N ALA A 110 -8.54 8.59 -4.21
CA ALA A 110 -8.86 9.77 -3.41
C ALA A 110 -10.23 9.65 -2.73
N ASN A 111 -11.24 9.13 -3.45
CA ASN A 111 -12.57 8.87 -2.89
C ASN A 111 -12.53 7.80 -1.79
N ILE A 112 -11.73 6.74 -1.97
CA ILE A 112 -11.52 5.72 -0.93
C ILE A 112 -10.88 6.34 0.31
N VAL A 113 -9.84 7.17 0.14
CA VAL A 113 -9.18 7.88 1.25
C VAL A 113 -10.17 8.77 2.00
N ALA A 114 -11.03 9.52 1.32
CA ALA A 114 -12.02 10.39 1.96
C ALA A 114 -13.03 9.64 2.86
N GLN A 115 -13.25 8.34 2.60
CA GLN A 115 -14.17 7.49 3.37
C GLN A 115 -13.48 6.74 4.51
N ASN A 116 -12.15 6.84 4.66
CA ASN A 116 -11.37 6.02 5.59
C ASN A 116 -10.48 6.89 6.50
N LYS A 117 -10.30 6.46 7.75
CA LYS A 117 -9.29 7.03 8.66
C LYS A 117 -7.87 6.59 8.30
N PHE A 118 -7.75 5.43 7.67
CA PHE A 118 -6.48 4.91 7.14
C PHE A 118 -6.73 4.08 5.88
N THR A 119 -5.96 4.36 4.84
CA THR A 119 -5.97 3.62 3.58
C THR A 119 -4.54 3.22 3.24
N LEU A 120 -4.31 1.94 2.98
CA LEU A 120 -3.07 1.44 2.40
C LEU A 120 -3.34 0.97 0.98
N TYR A 121 -2.49 1.37 0.03
CA TYR A 121 -2.47 0.85 -1.34
C TYR A 121 -1.05 0.39 -1.68
N GLU A 122 -0.94 -0.78 -2.29
CA GLU A 122 0.33 -1.43 -2.62
C GLU A 122 0.50 -1.54 -4.14
N TYR A 123 1.66 -1.14 -4.66
CA TYR A 123 2.01 -1.24 -6.07
C TYR A 123 3.37 -1.96 -6.21
N PHE A 124 3.34 -3.25 -6.57
CA PHE A 124 4.54 -4.09 -6.65
C PHE A 124 4.97 -4.43 -8.09
N ILE A 125 4.37 -3.80 -9.10
CA ILE A 125 4.70 -4.05 -10.51
C ILE A 125 6.10 -3.51 -10.85
N THR A 126 6.54 -2.44 -10.19
CA THR A 126 7.92 -1.93 -10.35
C THR A 126 8.97 -2.98 -10.01
N ASP A 127 8.75 -3.76 -8.94
CA ASP A 127 9.64 -4.85 -8.55
C ASP A 127 9.70 -5.96 -9.60
N LYS A 128 8.53 -6.38 -10.11
CA LYS A 128 8.46 -7.38 -11.19
C LYS A 128 9.20 -6.94 -12.46
N ILE A 129 9.07 -5.67 -12.83
CA ILE A 129 9.78 -5.08 -13.98
C ILE A 129 11.28 -5.08 -13.71
N GLY A 130 11.69 -4.69 -12.51
CA GLY A 130 13.09 -4.70 -12.09
C GLY A 130 13.72 -6.10 -12.18
N HIS A 131 13.05 -7.12 -11.65
CA HIS A 131 13.47 -8.51 -11.79
C HIS A 131 13.52 -9.02 -13.24
N ALA A 132 12.70 -8.46 -14.13
CA ALA A 132 12.73 -8.76 -15.55
C ALA A 132 13.80 -7.96 -16.31
N GLN A 133 14.42 -6.96 -15.67
CA GLN A 133 15.35 -6.00 -16.28
C GLN A 133 14.74 -5.31 -17.53
N ASP A 134 13.41 -5.14 -17.53
CA ASP A 134 12.66 -4.66 -18.69
C ASP A 134 12.61 -3.13 -18.72
N ARG A 135 13.58 -2.53 -19.40
CA ARG A 135 13.70 -1.07 -19.52
C ARG A 135 12.54 -0.44 -20.29
N GLU A 136 11.97 -1.14 -21.25
CA GLU A 136 10.83 -0.66 -22.01
C GLU A 136 9.56 -0.61 -21.14
N ALA A 137 9.33 -1.65 -20.33
CA ALA A 137 8.24 -1.63 -19.35
C ALA A 137 8.43 -0.54 -18.29
N ALA A 138 9.65 -0.34 -17.79
CA ALA A 138 9.96 0.73 -16.84
C ALA A 138 9.64 2.13 -17.41
N ASN A 139 10.05 2.40 -18.65
CA ASN A 139 9.78 3.65 -19.35
C ASN A 139 8.28 3.91 -19.56
N ARG A 140 7.45 2.87 -19.65
CA ARG A 140 5.99 3.01 -19.74
C ARG A 140 5.32 3.20 -18.37
N VAL A 141 5.70 2.37 -17.40
CA VAL A 141 5.00 2.30 -16.11
C VAL A 141 5.32 3.47 -15.19
N LEU A 142 6.57 3.93 -15.14
CA LEU A 142 6.97 5.01 -14.22
C LEU A 142 6.20 6.33 -14.50
N PRO A 143 6.03 6.78 -15.76
CA PRO A 143 5.17 7.93 -16.06
C PRO A 143 3.69 7.72 -15.68
N MET A 144 3.15 6.52 -15.85
CA MET A 144 1.77 6.21 -15.46
C MET A 144 1.60 6.27 -13.95
N LEU A 145 2.54 5.69 -13.19
CA LEU A 145 2.55 5.75 -11.73
C LEU A 145 2.66 7.19 -11.23
N ALA A 146 3.52 8.00 -11.87
CA ALA A 146 3.64 9.42 -11.55
C ALA A 146 2.34 10.20 -11.79
N ARG A 147 1.64 9.95 -12.90
CA ARG A 147 0.32 10.54 -13.20
C ARG A 147 -0.73 10.14 -12.16
N PHE A 148 -0.80 8.86 -11.82
CA PHE A 148 -1.69 8.34 -10.78
C PHE A 148 -1.48 9.04 -9.43
N ILE A 149 -0.23 9.14 -8.98
CA ILE A 149 0.13 9.79 -7.71
C ILE A 149 -0.19 11.30 -7.75
N ARG A 150 0.15 11.99 -8.85
CA ARG A 150 -0.16 13.42 -9.00
C ARG A 150 -1.66 13.69 -8.93
N THR A 151 -2.48 12.85 -9.58
CA THR A 151 -3.93 13.00 -9.54
C THR A 151 -4.48 12.71 -8.15
N LEU A 152 -4.00 11.67 -7.46
CA LEU A 152 -4.35 11.41 -6.07
C LEU A 152 -4.08 12.64 -5.20
N LEU A 153 -2.87 13.20 -5.26
CA LEU A 153 -2.49 14.37 -4.47
C LEU A 153 -3.33 15.61 -4.80
N ALA A 154 -3.67 15.83 -6.08
CA ALA A 154 -4.48 16.97 -6.52
C ALA A 154 -5.95 16.86 -6.08
N LYS A 155 -6.46 15.66 -5.80
CA LYS A 155 -7.85 15.41 -5.43
C LYS A 155 -8.07 15.32 -3.92
N LEU A 156 -7.01 15.19 -3.14
CA LEU A 156 -7.09 15.15 -1.69
C LEU A 156 -7.06 16.55 -1.09
N ASP A 157 -7.84 16.75 -0.02
CA ASP A 157 -7.66 17.86 0.90
C ASP A 157 -6.46 17.55 1.81
N LEU A 158 -5.30 18.09 1.44
CA LEU A 158 -4.03 17.90 2.14
C LEU A 158 -3.93 18.70 3.45
N GLU A 159 -4.84 19.63 3.74
CA GLU A 159 -4.94 20.27 5.06
C GLU A 159 -5.55 19.31 6.08
N ARG A 160 -6.38 18.37 5.61
CA ARG A 160 -7.04 17.36 6.44
C ARG A 160 -6.43 15.98 6.35
N SER A 161 -5.67 15.72 5.30
CA SER A 161 -5.11 14.40 4.98
C SER A 161 -3.60 14.42 4.95
N THR A 162 -3.00 13.27 5.23
CA THR A 162 -1.56 13.02 5.04
C THR A 162 -1.40 11.91 4.02
N VAL A 163 -0.49 12.10 3.06
CA VAL A 163 -0.08 11.04 2.13
C VAL A 163 1.37 10.71 2.39
N MET A 164 1.66 9.43 2.61
CA MET A 164 3.01 8.90 2.72
C MET A 164 3.26 7.94 1.56
N LEU A 165 4.26 8.23 0.74
CA LEU A 165 4.74 7.35 -0.32
C LEU A 165 6.10 6.78 0.08
N THR A 166 6.25 5.47 -0.01
CA THR A 166 7.53 4.81 0.22
C THR A 166 7.66 3.52 -0.57
N SER A 167 8.84 2.91 -0.53
CA SER A 167 9.12 1.59 -1.08
C SER A 167 9.71 0.72 0.02
N ASP A 168 9.47 -0.58 0.00
CA ASP A 168 10.06 -1.53 0.95
C ASP A 168 11.51 -1.90 0.59
N HIS A 169 11.90 -1.73 -0.68
CA HIS A 169 13.28 -1.84 -1.15
C HIS A 169 13.50 -1.14 -2.51
N GLY A 170 14.75 -1.09 -2.97
CA GLY A 170 15.11 -0.72 -4.34
C GLY A 170 15.08 -1.92 -5.30
N ASN A 171 14.84 -1.65 -6.57
CA ASN A 171 14.96 -2.61 -7.68
C ASN A 171 15.02 -1.84 -9.02
N ILE A 172 13.88 -1.28 -9.46
CA ILE A 172 13.70 -0.72 -10.81
C ILE A 172 14.61 0.46 -11.15
N GLU A 173 15.23 1.11 -10.15
CA GLU A 173 16.17 2.21 -10.36
C GLU A 173 17.51 1.77 -10.97
N ASP A 174 17.87 0.49 -10.84
CA ASP A 174 19.05 -0.09 -11.46
C ASP A 174 18.73 -1.41 -12.17
N LEU A 175 18.31 -1.30 -13.44
CA LEU A 175 18.01 -2.45 -14.28
C LEU A 175 19.26 -3.19 -14.79
N SER A 176 20.48 -2.79 -14.42
CA SER A 176 21.68 -3.56 -14.74
C SER A 176 21.84 -4.79 -13.84
N VAL A 177 21.17 -4.80 -12.68
CA VAL A 177 21.12 -5.91 -11.74
C VAL A 177 19.70 -6.49 -11.68
N ARG A 178 19.60 -7.82 -11.59
CA ARG A 178 18.32 -8.52 -11.51
C ARG A 178 17.71 -8.51 -10.10
N ASN A 179 18.56 -8.46 -9.08
CA ASN A 179 18.15 -8.57 -7.68
C ASN A 179 17.94 -7.19 -7.06
N HIS A 180 17.29 -7.14 -5.90
CA HIS A 180 17.12 -5.90 -5.14
C HIS A 180 18.46 -5.20 -4.89
N THR A 181 18.42 -3.88 -4.83
CA THR A 181 19.58 -3.05 -4.54
C THR A 181 19.68 -2.72 -3.05
N LEU A 182 20.81 -2.14 -2.65
CA LEU A 182 20.99 -1.54 -1.33
C LEU A 182 20.74 -0.02 -1.34
N ASN A 183 20.15 0.50 -2.42
CA ASN A 183 19.83 1.93 -2.52
C ASN A 183 18.80 2.31 -1.45
N LEU A 184 18.91 3.54 -0.96
CA LEU A 184 17.91 4.09 -0.06
C LEU A 184 16.58 4.25 -0.80
N VAL A 185 15.50 3.87 -0.15
CA VAL A 185 14.14 4.07 -0.64
C VAL A 185 13.64 5.45 -0.22
N PRO A 186 12.88 6.15 -1.08
CA PRO A 186 12.28 7.41 -0.68
C PRO A 186 11.18 7.17 0.36
N THR A 187 11.06 8.06 1.33
CA THR A 187 9.81 8.26 2.09
C THR A 187 9.41 9.71 1.93
N ILE A 188 8.36 9.96 1.15
CA ILE A 188 7.88 11.31 0.84
C ILE A 188 6.55 11.52 1.53
N VAL A 189 6.40 12.65 2.22
CA VAL A 189 5.21 12.96 3.01
C VAL A 189 4.60 14.28 2.53
N TRP A 190 3.30 14.25 2.19
CA TRP A 190 2.51 15.43 1.85
C TRP A 190 1.38 15.66 2.85
N GLY A 191 0.95 16.92 2.94
CA GLY A 191 -0.23 17.34 3.70
C GLY A 191 -0.01 17.52 5.19
N LYS A 192 -1.06 17.26 5.97
CA LYS A 192 -1.11 17.55 7.40
C LYS A 192 0.03 16.88 8.15
N ASN A 193 0.64 17.60 9.10
CA ASN A 193 1.73 17.11 9.95
C ASN A 193 3.01 16.65 9.22
N ARG A 194 3.19 16.90 7.91
CA ARG A 194 4.30 16.33 7.12
C ARG A 194 5.69 16.47 7.75
N GLU A 195 6.05 17.63 8.28
CA GLU A 195 7.37 17.88 8.88
C GLU A 195 7.60 17.02 10.13
N ARG A 196 6.57 16.94 10.99
CA ARG A 196 6.60 16.12 12.21
C ARG A 196 6.73 14.63 11.88
N ILE A 197 6.14 14.19 10.78
CA ILE A 197 6.18 12.81 10.31
C ILE A 197 7.56 12.50 9.72
N ALA A 198 8.03 13.34 8.80
CA ALA A 198 9.33 13.18 8.16
C ALA A 198 10.46 13.12 9.20
N ALA A 199 10.41 13.97 10.23
CA ALA A 199 11.41 13.97 11.31
C ALA A 199 11.47 12.67 12.14
N ARG A 200 10.43 11.83 12.10
CA ARG A 200 10.36 10.56 12.85
C ARG A 200 10.80 9.34 12.06
N ILE A 201 10.93 9.45 10.73
CA ILE A 201 11.21 8.30 9.86
C ILE A 201 12.69 8.29 9.50
N ARG A 202 13.42 7.29 9.98
CA ARG A 202 14.81 7.02 9.61
C ARG A 202 14.96 5.68 8.90
N SER A 203 13.98 4.80 9.09
CA SER A 203 13.95 3.43 8.59
C SER A 203 12.49 2.99 8.38
N LEU A 204 12.31 1.90 7.63
CA LEU A 204 10.98 1.33 7.40
C LEU A 204 10.27 0.90 8.70
N SER A 205 11.03 0.51 9.74
CA SER A 205 10.45 0.17 11.04
C SER A 205 9.82 1.35 11.77
N ASP A 206 10.14 2.59 11.38
CA ASP A 206 9.58 3.80 11.99
C ASP A 206 8.20 4.18 11.42
N ILE A 207 7.81 3.60 10.27
CA ILE A 207 6.59 3.96 9.54
C ILE A 207 5.34 3.61 10.34
N THR A 208 5.18 2.35 10.72
CA THR A 208 4.01 1.88 11.48
C THR A 208 3.82 2.62 12.80
N PRO A 209 4.81 2.72 13.71
CA PRO A 209 4.62 3.44 14.98
C PRO A 209 4.35 4.93 14.76
N THR A 210 4.90 5.54 13.70
CA THR A 210 4.59 6.93 13.35
C THR A 210 3.12 7.09 12.95
N ILE A 211 2.61 6.25 12.05
CA ILE A 211 1.21 6.30 11.60
C ILE A 211 0.24 6.04 12.75
N VAL A 212 0.47 4.97 13.52
CA VAL A 212 -0.39 4.62 14.67
C VAL A 212 -0.42 5.77 15.67
N GLY A 213 0.73 6.30 16.07
CA GLY A 213 0.81 7.40 17.03
C GLY A 213 0.07 8.66 16.56
N LEU A 214 0.12 9.00 15.26
CA LEU A 214 -0.63 10.14 14.71
C LEU A 214 -2.14 9.96 14.82
N LEU A 215 -2.63 8.75 14.50
CA LEU A 215 -4.05 8.46 14.48
C LEU A 215 -4.64 8.25 15.87
N THR A 216 -3.85 7.80 16.85
CA THR A 216 -4.32 7.60 18.23
C THR A 216 -4.18 8.84 19.11
N SER A 217 -3.13 9.66 18.93
CA SER A 217 -2.96 10.89 19.72
C SER A 217 -3.99 11.97 19.39
N GLY A 218 -4.56 11.96 18.18
CA GLY A 218 -5.65 12.86 17.81
C GLY A 218 -7.01 12.49 18.42
N SER A 219 -7.15 11.30 19.00
CA SER A 219 -8.39 10.84 19.64
C SER A 219 -8.53 11.28 21.10
N THR A 220 -7.43 11.65 21.76
CA THR A 220 -7.42 12.07 23.17
C THR A 220 -7.68 13.56 23.39
N ASP A 221 -7.58 14.38 22.34
CA ASP A 221 -7.84 15.83 22.44
C ASP A 221 -9.34 16.20 22.36
N GLY A 222 -10.23 15.21 22.20
CA GLY A 222 -11.70 15.42 22.16
C GLY A 222 -12.43 15.14 23.48
N GLN A 223 -11.71 14.97 24.59
CA GLN A 223 -12.27 14.63 25.91
C GLN A 223 -11.82 15.56 27.05
N ARG A 224 -11.24 16.72 26.70
CA ARG A 224 -11.06 17.83 27.63
C ARG A 224 -11.87 19.00 27.12
N ASP A 225 -13.12 19.04 27.54
CA ASP A 225 -13.92 20.24 27.86
C ASP A 225 -15.15 19.80 28.66
#